data_AF-A0A7V4YPG0-F1
#
_entry.id   AF-A0A7V4YPG0-F1
#
_cell.length_a   1.000
_cell.length_b   1.000
_cell.length_c   1.000
_cell.angle_alpha   90.00
_cell.angle_beta   90.00
_cell.angle_gamma   90.00
#
_symmetry.space_group_name_H-M   'P 1'
#
loop_
_entity.id
_entity.type
_entity.pdbx_description
1 polymer ?
#
loop_
_entity_poly.entity_id
_entity_poly.type
_entity_poly.pdbx_seq_one_letter_code
_entity_poly.pdbx_strand_id
1 'polypeptide(L)'
;IIEPALKDSTRCLMRIRDIFFKERPDGSIIAPCIFISECPMLKIKSRNEWCHFSIKWKPPRFMEIVNRELKREIDLPKFSYLIIFKGKFSFPENYAGAGRVVSNLRVEKGKKRFYLCKSERYICFERLERDASEKNEMVDEISKGDIVRVDEKSCELKGENLRIRKETSVEILKKL
;
A
#
# COMPACT_ATOMS: atom_id res chain seq x y z
N ILE A 1 -11.39 -11.73 6.05
CA ILE A 1 -10.60 -11.80 7.31
C ILE A 1 -10.10 -10.39 7.62
N ILE A 2 -10.21 -9.94 8.87
CA ILE A 2 -9.69 -8.65 9.36
C ILE A 2 -8.99 -8.94 10.70
N GLU A 3 -7.79 -8.41 10.88
CA GLU A 3 -6.94 -8.59 12.06
C GLU A 3 -6.41 -7.24 12.54
N PRO A 4 -6.16 -7.05 13.85
CA PRO A 4 -5.36 -5.92 14.33
C PRO A 4 -4.01 -5.87 13.61
N ALA A 5 -3.53 -4.68 13.25
CA ALA A 5 -2.27 -4.49 12.50
C ALA A 5 -1.00 -4.77 13.31
N LEU A 6 -1.01 -5.77 14.19
CA LEU A 6 0.19 -6.30 14.81
C LEU A 6 1.04 -6.99 13.74
N LYS A 7 2.36 -6.92 13.92
CA LYS A 7 3.35 -7.43 12.98
C LYS A 7 3.18 -8.92 12.70
N ASP A 8 3.02 -9.73 13.76
CA ASP A 8 2.97 -11.18 13.62
C ASP A 8 1.61 -11.70 13.14
N SER A 9 0.49 -11.12 13.58
CA SER A 9 -0.85 -11.42 13.02
C SER A 9 -0.91 -11.07 11.53
N THR A 10 -0.40 -9.89 11.15
CA THR A 10 -0.35 -9.48 9.74
C THR A 10 0.56 -10.38 8.92
N ARG A 11 1.76 -10.76 9.41
CA ARG A 11 2.64 -11.70 8.70
C ARG A 11 2.11 -13.14 8.69
N CYS A 12 1.22 -13.51 9.60
CA CYS A 12 0.45 -14.75 9.51
C CYS A 12 -0.58 -14.64 8.37
N LEU A 13 -1.39 -13.57 8.34
CA LEU A 13 -2.39 -13.33 7.30
C LEU A 13 -1.78 -13.23 5.89
N MET A 14 -0.59 -12.65 5.75
CA MET A 14 0.19 -12.63 4.51
C MET A 14 0.61 -14.03 4.06
N ARG A 15 0.92 -14.96 4.98
CA ARG A 15 1.20 -16.36 4.64
C ARG A 15 -0.07 -17.12 4.26
N ILE A 16 -1.18 -16.89 4.96
CA ILE A 16 -2.49 -17.45 4.61
C ILE A 16 -2.90 -17.02 3.20
N ARG A 17 -2.66 -15.76 2.82
CA ARG A 17 -2.85 -15.27 1.43
C ARG A 17 -2.03 -16.10 0.43
N ASP A 18 -0.74 -16.28 0.68
CA ASP A 18 0.15 -16.97 -0.25
C ASP A 18 -0.14 -18.48 -0.35
N ILE A 19 -0.58 -19.12 0.74
CA ILE A 19 -1.10 -20.48 0.77
C ILE A 19 -2.39 -20.57 -0.05
N PHE A 20 -3.36 -19.69 0.19
CA PHE A 20 -4.62 -19.64 -0.57
C PHE A 20 -4.37 -19.48 -2.07
N PHE A 21 -3.47 -18.58 -2.48
CA PHE A 21 -3.08 -18.42 -3.88
C PHE A 21 -2.52 -19.71 -4.50
N LYS A 22 -1.69 -20.46 -3.77
CA LYS A 22 -1.07 -21.69 -4.28
C LYS A 22 -2.01 -22.90 -4.29
N GLU A 23 -2.93 -23.00 -3.32
CA GLU A 23 -3.74 -24.20 -3.09
C GLU A 23 -5.20 -24.09 -3.57
N ARG A 24 -5.68 -22.88 -3.93
CA ARG A 24 -7.09 -22.64 -4.33
C ARG A 24 -7.19 -22.03 -5.74
N PRO A 25 -7.00 -22.83 -6.80
CA PRO A 25 -7.11 -22.37 -8.18
C PRO A 25 -8.55 -21.97 -8.58
N ASP A 26 -9.56 -22.37 -7.80
CA ASP A 26 -10.96 -21.95 -7.93
C ASP A 26 -11.29 -20.65 -7.15
N GLY A 27 -10.30 -20.07 -6.44
CA GLY A 27 -10.45 -18.89 -5.61
C GLY A 27 -9.73 -17.67 -6.16
N SER A 28 -10.20 -16.48 -5.79
CA SER A 28 -9.60 -15.19 -6.14
C SER A 28 -9.32 -14.34 -4.91
N ILE A 29 -8.20 -13.62 -4.90
CA ILE A 29 -7.91 -12.58 -3.91
C ILE A 29 -8.40 -11.24 -4.49
N ILE A 30 -9.39 -10.63 -3.83
CA ILE A 30 -10.00 -9.36 -4.27
C ILE A 30 -9.30 -8.16 -3.61
N ALA A 31 -8.86 -8.29 -2.36
CA ALA A 31 -8.18 -7.22 -1.63
C ALA A 31 -7.34 -7.77 -0.47
N PRO A 32 -6.32 -7.05 0.01
CA PRO A 32 -5.80 -5.77 -0.46
C PRO A 32 -4.84 -5.87 -1.66
N CYS A 33 -4.47 -7.08 -2.08
CA CYS A 33 -3.52 -7.27 -3.17
C CYS A 33 -4.23 -7.21 -4.52
N ILE A 34 -3.79 -6.30 -5.40
CA ILE A 34 -4.28 -6.18 -6.78
C ILE A 34 -3.56 -7.10 -7.78
N PHE A 35 -2.62 -7.92 -7.29
CA PHE A 35 -1.87 -8.88 -8.09
C PHE A 35 -1.86 -10.25 -7.43
N ILE A 36 -1.85 -11.27 -8.28
CA ILE A 36 -1.95 -12.69 -7.97
C ILE A 36 -0.56 -13.32 -8.20
N SER A 37 0.32 -13.09 -7.22
CA SER A 37 1.71 -13.56 -7.14
C SER A 37 2.10 -13.73 -5.66
N GLU A 38 3.25 -14.31 -5.34
CA GLU A 38 3.76 -14.35 -3.96
C GLU A 38 3.92 -12.93 -3.35
N CYS A 39 3.66 -12.78 -2.06
CA CYS A 39 3.70 -11.47 -1.41
C CYS A 39 5.14 -10.94 -1.29
N PRO A 40 5.53 -9.85 -1.98
CA PRO A 40 6.91 -9.37 -1.94
C PRO A 40 7.34 -8.91 -0.54
N MET A 41 6.40 -8.41 0.27
CA MET A 41 6.68 -8.02 1.67
C MET A 41 7.00 -9.19 2.60
N LEU A 42 6.71 -10.45 2.21
CA LEU A 42 7.22 -11.60 2.95
C LEU A 42 8.72 -11.80 2.75
N LYS A 43 9.24 -11.47 1.55
CA LYS A 43 10.65 -11.63 1.15
C LYS A 43 11.60 -10.58 1.75
N ILE A 44 11.07 -9.47 2.27
CA ILE A 44 11.84 -8.41 2.93
C ILE A 44 12.49 -8.95 4.23
N LYS A 45 13.82 -8.91 4.30
CA LYS A 45 14.60 -9.37 5.47
C LYS A 45 14.41 -8.50 6.72
N SER A 46 14.14 -7.21 6.55
CA SER A 46 13.77 -6.31 7.65
C SER A 46 12.43 -6.74 8.24
N ARG A 47 12.44 -7.27 9.46
CA ARG A 47 11.23 -7.70 10.16
C ARG A 47 10.30 -6.52 10.53
N ASN A 48 10.64 -5.27 10.24
CA ASN A 48 9.86 -4.09 10.66
C ASN A 48 8.88 -3.56 9.60
N GLU A 49 8.81 -4.18 8.42
CA GLU A 49 7.81 -3.84 7.40
C GLU A 49 6.72 -4.95 7.33
N TRP A 50 5.45 -4.56 7.43
CA TRP A 50 4.29 -5.47 7.30
C TRP A 50 3.08 -4.76 6.69
N CYS A 51 2.30 -5.51 5.91
CA CYS A 51 1.22 -5.00 5.07
C CYS A 51 -0.07 -4.73 5.87
N HIS A 52 -0.16 -3.55 6.47
CA HIS A 52 -1.38 -3.07 7.16
C HIS A 52 -2.06 -1.92 6.41
N PHE A 53 -3.29 -1.64 6.79
CA PHE A 53 -4.13 -0.53 6.35
C PHE A 53 -4.40 0.41 7.54
N SER A 54 -4.88 1.61 7.24
CA SER A 54 -5.31 2.60 8.24
C SER A 54 -6.38 3.48 7.63
N ILE A 55 -7.56 3.53 8.25
CA ILE A 55 -8.70 4.34 7.80
C ILE A 55 -8.92 5.50 8.76
N LYS A 56 -9.31 6.68 8.27
CA LYS A 56 -9.85 7.73 9.14
C LYS A 56 -11.21 7.28 9.66
N TRP A 57 -11.45 7.41 10.96
CA TRP A 57 -12.75 7.14 11.55
C TRP A 57 -13.13 8.21 12.57
N LYS A 58 -14.42 8.26 12.91
CA LYS A 58 -14.89 8.98 14.09
C LYS A 58 -15.15 7.94 15.19
N PRO A 59 -14.43 7.96 16.33
CA PRO A 59 -14.72 7.07 17.44
C PRO A 59 -16.14 7.29 17.97
N PRO A 60 -16.82 6.23 18.46
CA PRO A 60 -18.10 6.39 19.14
C PRO A 60 -17.91 7.10 20.48
N ARG A 61 -18.94 7.82 20.96
CA ARG A 61 -18.86 8.70 22.14
C ARG A 61 -18.30 8.04 23.42
N PHE A 62 -18.58 6.76 23.67
CA PHE A 62 -18.00 6.05 24.81
C PHE A 62 -16.47 5.92 24.68
N MET A 63 -15.97 5.70 23.46
CA MET A 63 -14.54 5.61 23.20
C MET A 63 -13.88 6.98 23.16
N GLU A 64 -14.57 8.05 22.71
CA GLU A 64 -14.10 9.43 22.89
C GLU A 64 -13.82 9.76 24.37
N ILE A 65 -14.74 9.36 25.27
CA ILE A 65 -14.57 9.51 26.72
C ILE A 65 -13.35 8.73 27.21
N VAL A 66 -13.27 7.42 26.93
CA VAL A 66 -12.14 6.57 27.34
C VAL A 66 -10.80 7.09 26.81
N ASN A 67 -10.75 7.51 25.54
CA ASN A 67 -9.56 8.06 24.91
C ASN A 67 -9.11 9.36 25.59
N ARG A 68 -10.04 10.25 25.94
CA ARG A 68 -9.74 11.49 26.69
C ARG A 68 -9.15 11.19 28.07
N GLU A 69 -9.78 10.31 28.85
CA GLU A 69 -9.27 9.96 30.19
C GLU A 69 -7.88 9.29 30.13
N LEU A 70 -7.63 8.49 29.08
CA LEU A 70 -6.32 7.87 28.82
C LEU A 70 -5.31 8.80 28.13
N LYS A 71 -5.70 10.03 27.77
CA LYS A 71 -4.89 11.01 26.99
C LYS A 71 -4.36 10.43 25.67
N ARG A 72 -5.24 9.75 24.93
CA ARG A 72 -4.94 9.11 23.63
C ARG A 72 -5.79 9.73 22.53
N GLU A 73 -5.18 9.95 21.38
CA GLU A 73 -5.89 10.27 20.13
C GLU A 73 -5.77 9.04 19.22
N ILE A 74 -6.91 8.50 18.78
CA ILE A 74 -6.96 7.24 18.01
C ILE A 74 -7.87 7.48 16.80
N ASP A 75 -7.38 8.26 15.83
CA ASP A 75 -8.19 8.64 14.66
C ASP A 75 -7.90 7.78 13.42
N LEU A 76 -6.86 6.96 13.50
CA LEU A 76 -6.37 6.08 12.44
C LEU A 76 -6.22 4.63 12.98
N PRO A 77 -7.32 3.92 13.25
CA PRO A 77 -7.28 2.49 13.56
C PRO A 77 -6.54 1.73 12.46
N LYS A 78 -5.58 0.89 12.88
CA LYS A 78 -4.73 0.11 11.98
C LYS A 78 -5.14 -1.35 12.03
N PHE A 79 -5.46 -1.91 10.86
CA PHE A 79 -5.82 -3.31 10.69
C PHE A 79 -5.12 -3.91 9.47
N SER A 80 -4.89 -5.22 9.45
CA SER A 80 -4.65 -5.94 8.20
C SER A 80 -5.92 -6.68 7.80
N TYR A 81 -6.10 -6.88 6.50
CA TYR A 81 -7.29 -7.56 5.98
C TYR A 81 -6.94 -8.42 4.78
N LEU A 82 -7.82 -9.36 4.48
CA LEU A 82 -7.78 -10.23 3.30
C LEU A 82 -9.21 -10.54 2.89
N ILE A 83 -9.56 -10.19 1.66
CA ILE A 83 -10.83 -10.52 1.01
C ILE A 83 -10.53 -11.56 -0.07
N ILE A 84 -11.10 -12.75 0.12
CA ILE A 84 -11.06 -13.87 -0.81
C ILE A 84 -12.47 -14.17 -1.29
N PHE A 85 -12.58 -14.67 -2.51
CA PHE A 85 -13.84 -15.02 -3.17
C PHE A 85 -13.71 -16.39 -3.81
N LYS A 86 -14.79 -17.18 -3.77
CA LYS A 86 -14.87 -18.46 -4.47
C LYS A 86 -15.44 -18.21 -5.88
N GLY A 87 -14.64 -18.48 -6.89
CA GLY A 87 -14.89 -18.08 -8.27
C GLY A 87 -13.80 -17.16 -8.82
N LYS A 88 -13.94 -16.80 -10.10
CA LYS A 88 -12.99 -15.93 -10.81
C LYS A 88 -13.34 -14.46 -10.58
N PHE A 89 -12.33 -13.65 -10.28
CA PHE A 89 -12.39 -12.20 -10.22
C PHE A 89 -11.19 -11.63 -10.99
N SER A 90 -11.44 -10.62 -11.83
CA SER A 90 -10.41 -9.84 -12.52
C SER A 90 -10.42 -8.39 -12.02
N PHE A 91 -9.23 -7.82 -11.86
CA PHE A 91 -9.10 -6.38 -11.68
C PHE A 91 -9.36 -5.66 -13.02
N PRO A 92 -9.79 -4.39 -13.00
CA PRO A 92 -9.92 -3.58 -14.21
C PRO A 92 -8.66 -3.59 -15.08
N GLU A 93 -8.79 -3.66 -16.40
CA GLU A 93 -7.66 -3.69 -17.34
C GLU A 93 -6.74 -2.48 -17.19
N ASN A 94 -7.31 -1.32 -16.85
CA ASN A 94 -6.55 -0.11 -16.58
C ASN A 94 -5.67 -0.19 -15.31
N TYR A 95 -5.68 -1.28 -14.53
CA TYR A 95 -4.70 -1.55 -13.47
C TYR A 95 -3.43 -2.25 -13.99
N ALA A 96 -3.34 -2.58 -15.28
CA ALA A 96 -2.11 -3.08 -15.89
C ALA A 96 -0.94 -2.12 -15.62
N GLY A 97 0.15 -2.66 -15.06
CA GLY A 97 1.33 -1.91 -14.68
C GLY A 97 1.18 -0.98 -13.45
N ALA A 98 0.02 -0.96 -12.79
CA ALA A 98 -0.18 -0.22 -11.54
C ALA A 98 0.45 -0.93 -10.33
N GLY A 99 0.30 -0.36 -9.15
CA GLY A 99 0.61 -0.98 -7.86
C GLY A 99 -0.27 -0.41 -6.76
N ARG A 100 -0.33 -1.10 -5.62
CA ARG A 100 -0.99 -0.54 -4.43
C ARG A 100 0.01 0.15 -3.53
N VAL A 101 -0.30 1.36 -3.10
CA VAL A 101 0.48 2.10 -2.10
C VAL A 101 0.31 1.45 -0.73
N VAL A 102 1.44 1.09 -0.11
CA VAL A 102 1.50 0.35 1.17
C VAL A 102 2.03 1.18 2.34
N SER A 103 2.58 2.37 2.08
CA SER A 103 2.97 3.34 3.10
C SER A 103 2.04 4.55 3.11
N ASN A 104 2.05 5.33 4.19
CA ASN A 104 1.65 6.74 4.08
C ASN A 104 2.71 7.48 3.25
N LEU A 105 2.37 8.62 2.64
CA LEU A 105 3.36 9.51 2.05
C LEU A 105 4.31 10.03 3.15
N ARG A 106 5.61 9.74 3.02
CA ARG A 106 6.66 10.19 3.94
C ARG A 106 7.22 11.51 3.39
N VAL A 107 6.97 12.61 4.09
CA VAL A 107 7.50 13.94 3.75
C VAL A 107 8.78 14.18 4.56
N GLU A 108 9.90 14.39 3.87
CA GLU A 108 11.20 14.72 4.44
C GLU A 108 11.68 16.05 3.83
N LYS A 109 12.69 16.72 4.42
CA LYS A 109 13.18 18.01 3.90
C LYS A 109 13.66 17.87 2.43
N GLY A 110 13.00 18.57 1.51
CA GLY A 110 13.32 18.58 0.08
C GLY A 110 12.92 17.33 -0.72
N LYS A 111 12.20 16.36 -0.13
CA LYS A 111 11.81 15.11 -0.82
C LYS A 111 10.57 14.44 -0.21
N LYS A 112 9.82 13.73 -1.04
CA LYS A 112 8.66 12.92 -0.65
C LYS A 112 8.88 11.47 -1.08
N ARG A 113 8.46 10.51 -0.26
CA ARG A 113 8.64 9.06 -0.51
C ARG A 113 7.36 8.27 -0.26
N PHE A 114 7.12 7.25 -1.08
CA PHE A 114 6.07 6.27 -0.86
C PHE A 114 6.51 4.88 -1.33
N TYR A 115 5.88 3.84 -0.79
CA TYR A 115 6.17 2.45 -1.13
C TYR A 115 5.00 1.85 -1.90
N LEU A 116 5.33 1.18 -3.01
CA LEU A 116 4.39 0.53 -3.91
C LEU A 116 4.60 -0.99 -3.87
N CYS A 117 3.53 -1.74 -3.66
CA CYS A 117 3.49 -3.18 -3.88
C CYS A 117 2.92 -3.44 -5.28
N LYS A 118 3.78 -3.91 -6.19
CA LYS A 118 3.47 -4.13 -7.62
C LYS A 118 4.08 -5.44 -8.09
N SER A 119 3.29 -6.29 -8.73
CA SER A 119 3.71 -7.64 -9.17
C SER A 119 4.47 -8.38 -8.05
N GLU A 120 5.73 -8.74 -8.26
CA GLU A 120 6.60 -9.39 -7.25
C GLU A 120 7.58 -8.42 -6.56
N ARG A 121 7.35 -7.11 -6.62
CA ARG A 121 8.24 -6.08 -6.09
C ARG A 121 7.57 -5.22 -5.03
N TYR A 122 8.35 -4.87 -4.01
CA TYR A 122 8.08 -3.81 -3.05
C TYR A 122 9.10 -2.71 -3.33
N ILE A 123 8.65 -1.59 -3.88
CA ILE A 123 9.53 -0.55 -4.44
C ILE A 123 9.30 0.75 -3.68
N CYS A 124 10.39 1.41 -3.28
CA CYS A 124 10.34 2.79 -2.80
C CYS A 124 10.44 3.75 -3.99
N PHE A 125 9.47 4.65 -4.10
CA PHE A 125 9.53 5.79 -5.00
C PHE A 125 9.90 7.05 -4.21
N GLU A 126 10.79 7.87 -4.75
CA GLU A 126 11.23 9.15 -4.19
C GLU A 126 11.05 10.27 -5.21
N ARG A 127 10.38 11.37 -4.85
CA ARG A 127 10.35 12.61 -5.62
C ARG A 127 11.10 13.69 -4.85
N LEU A 128 12.11 14.32 -5.47
CA LEU A 128 12.72 15.53 -4.90
C LEU A 128 11.82 16.74 -5.20
N GLU A 129 11.82 17.73 -4.34
CA GLU A 129 11.01 18.95 -4.50
C GLU A 129 11.32 19.69 -5.82
N ARG A 130 12.60 19.75 -6.19
CA ARG A 130 13.06 20.31 -7.48
C ARG A 130 12.64 19.49 -8.72
N ASP A 131 12.24 18.24 -8.54
CA ASP A 131 11.81 17.31 -9.59
C ASP A 131 10.27 17.26 -9.71
N ALA A 132 9.55 18.12 -8.97
CA ALA A 132 8.11 18.31 -9.13
C ALA A 132 7.75 18.90 -10.50
N SER A 133 6.64 18.41 -11.06
CA SER A 133 6.03 18.87 -12.31
C SER A 133 4.55 18.49 -12.35
N GLU A 134 3.80 19.06 -13.30
CA GLU A 134 2.39 18.69 -13.59
C GLU A 134 2.23 17.18 -13.79
N LYS A 135 3.18 16.52 -14.49
CA LYS A 135 3.13 15.06 -14.74
C LYS A 135 3.16 14.20 -13.47
N ASN A 136 3.69 14.72 -12.38
CA ASN A 136 3.85 14.00 -11.12
C ASN A 136 3.23 14.70 -9.91
N GLU A 137 2.32 15.67 -10.14
CA GLU A 137 1.65 16.43 -9.08
C GLU A 137 0.85 15.53 -8.12
N MET A 138 0.19 14.49 -8.67
CA MET A 138 -0.61 13.53 -7.92
C MET A 138 0.17 12.79 -6.82
N VAL A 139 1.51 12.79 -6.86
CA VAL A 139 2.36 12.27 -5.76
C VAL A 139 2.00 12.90 -4.42
N ASP A 140 1.55 14.15 -4.41
CA ASP A 140 1.24 14.89 -3.19
C ASP A 140 -0.10 14.52 -2.56
N GLU A 141 -0.97 13.85 -3.31
CA GLU A 141 -2.24 13.33 -2.82
C GLU A 141 -2.16 11.84 -2.39
N ILE A 142 -1.07 11.14 -2.72
CA ILE A 142 -0.94 9.69 -2.52
C ILE A 142 -1.21 9.31 -1.07
N SER A 143 -2.22 8.45 -0.89
CA SER A 143 -2.62 7.88 0.39
C SER A 143 -2.37 6.38 0.44
N LYS A 144 -2.20 5.84 1.65
CA LYS A 144 -2.02 4.40 1.84
C LYS A 144 -3.30 3.68 1.40
N GLY A 145 -3.19 2.79 0.43
CA GLY A 145 -4.33 2.11 -0.17
C GLY A 145 -4.51 2.44 -1.63
N ASP A 146 -4.12 3.65 -2.07
CA ASP A 146 -4.31 4.12 -3.44
C ASP A 146 -3.71 3.14 -4.45
N ILE A 147 -4.42 2.96 -5.57
CA ILE A 147 -3.92 2.24 -6.74
C ILE A 147 -3.28 3.25 -7.68
N VAL A 148 -1.98 3.12 -7.89
CA VAL A 148 -1.15 4.13 -8.56
C VAL A 148 -0.36 3.49 -9.69
N ARG A 149 -0.30 4.14 -10.85
CA ARG A 149 0.65 3.87 -11.92
C ARG A 149 1.76 4.91 -11.87
N VAL A 150 3.00 4.46 -12.02
CA VAL A 150 4.18 5.30 -12.24
C VAL A 150 4.84 4.82 -13.53
N ASP A 151 5.26 5.73 -14.40
CA ASP A 151 6.15 5.37 -15.51
C ASP A 151 7.56 5.09 -14.98
N GLU A 152 7.83 3.82 -14.68
CA GLU A 152 9.15 3.37 -14.20
C GLU A 152 10.27 3.59 -15.23
N LYS A 153 9.97 3.78 -16.53
CA LYS A 153 10.99 3.96 -17.58
C LYS A 153 11.66 5.33 -17.53
N SER A 154 10.94 6.34 -17.06
CA SER A 154 11.42 7.71 -16.86
C SER A 154 11.87 7.99 -15.41
N CYS A 155 11.95 6.95 -14.58
CA CYS A 155 12.55 7.04 -13.24
C CYS A 155 14.06 6.81 -13.28
N GLU A 156 14.81 7.51 -12.43
CA GLU A 156 16.24 7.24 -12.20
C GLU A 156 16.40 6.18 -11.09
N LEU A 157 17.15 5.10 -11.35
CA LEU A 157 17.50 4.13 -10.31
C LEU A 157 18.53 4.72 -9.33
N LYS A 158 18.18 4.80 -8.04
CA LYS A 158 19.08 5.24 -6.96
C LYS A 158 19.16 4.18 -5.85
N GLY A 159 20.11 3.26 -6.01
CA GLY A 159 20.22 2.08 -5.15
C GLY A 159 19.04 1.15 -5.40
N GLU A 160 18.30 0.79 -4.33
CA GLU A 160 17.07 0.00 -4.43
C GLU A 160 15.82 0.84 -4.72
N ASN A 161 15.93 2.18 -4.73
CA ASN A 161 14.81 3.11 -4.90
C ASN A 161 14.70 3.61 -6.35
N LEU A 162 13.49 3.93 -6.79
CA LEU A 162 13.23 4.66 -8.03
C LEU A 162 12.98 6.14 -7.73
N ARG A 163 13.76 7.03 -8.36
CA ARG A 163 13.58 8.47 -8.25
C ARG A 163 12.73 9.00 -9.40
N ILE A 164 11.58 9.57 -9.05
CA ILE A 164 10.65 10.29 -9.92
C ILE A 164 11.32 11.59 -10.39
N ARG A 165 11.21 11.87 -11.69
CA ARG A 165 11.72 13.06 -12.35
C ARG A 165 10.59 13.89 -12.97
N LYS A 166 10.93 15.08 -13.51
CA LYS A 166 9.95 16.02 -14.05
C LYS A 166 9.17 15.44 -15.22
N GLU A 167 9.80 14.56 -15.99
CA GLU A 167 9.26 13.84 -17.12
C GLU A 167 8.40 12.64 -16.72
N THR A 168 8.56 12.10 -15.51
CA THR A 168 7.84 10.93 -15.01
C THR A 168 6.37 11.21 -14.80
N SER A 169 5.49 10.40 -15.38
CA SER A 169 4.05 10.44 -15.09
C SER A 169 3.70 9.61 -13.86
N VAL A 170 2.79 10.14 -13.04
CA VAL A 170 2.20 9.45 -11.88
C VAL A 170 0.68 9.64 -11.92
N GLU A 171 -0.06 8.53 -12.00
CA GLU A 171 -1.52 8.51 -12.11
C GLU A 171 -2.12 7.77 -10.91
N ILE A 172 -3.10 8.38 -10.24
CA ILE A 172 -3.91 7.68 -9.22
C ILE A 172 -5.16 7.11 -9.91
N LEU A 173 -5.17 5.79 -10.09
CA LEU A 173 -6.25 5.07 -10.77
C LEU A 173 -7.45 4.81 -9.86
N LYS A 174 -7.21 4.76 -8.54
CA LYS A 174 -8.27 4.62 -7.52
C LYS A 174 -7.79 5.11 -6.15
N LYS A 175 -8.56 6.01 -5.55
CA LYS A 175 -8.53 6.35 -4.12
C LYS A 175 -9.23 5.29 -3.27
N LEU A 176 -8.72 5.01 -2.07
CA LEU A 176 -9.36 4.18 -1.03
C LEU A 176 -9.64 4.98 0.25
#